data_AF-A0A068V064-F1
#
_entry.id   AF-A0A068V064-F1
#
_cell.length_a   1.000
_cell.length_b   1.000
_cell.length_c   1.000
_cell.angle_alpha   90.00
_cell.angle_beta   90.00
_cell.angle_gamma   90.00
#
_symmetry.space_group_name_H-M   'P 1'
#
loop_
_entity.id
_entity.type
_entity.pdbx_description
1 polymer ?
#
loop_
_entity_poly.entity_id
_entity_poly.type
_entity_poly.pdbx_seq_one_letter_code
_entity_poly.pdbx_strand_id
1 'polypeptide(L)'
;MGLSSCKDKHAKGWSVKANGDDLEKVCWKENSKSEHQASFCLYKEKLLLELDEETEDKRSHGKFRLLAIEGTDFCLGASASRKLSSKEFSRGSFSSCRLDANQMWELKHNGTLANGYSGLCASMKRNQANAGTGGTRSWLATGRRGEIYLAFFNLNSDKTVISTTISDIAKALPGGNLIHTSCTCTELWTGRNFGVVTSSISMVVQPHGSSLFTLNCT
;
A
#
# COMPACT_ATOMS: atom_id res chain seq x y z
N MET A 1 1.19 5.32 -3.18
CA MET A 1 1.38 6.72 -2.82
C MET A 1 2.83 6.97 -2.44
N GLY A 2 3.38 8.12 -2.83
CA GLY A 2 4.70 8.57 -2.42
C GLY A 2 4.70 10.04 -2.04
N LEU A 3 5.85 10.57 -1.70
CA LEU A 3 6.07 11.98 -1.42
C LEU A 3 6.87 12.58 -2.57
N SER A 4 6.43 13.71 -3.10
CA SER A 4 7.19 14.46 -4.10
C SER A 4 7.01 15.97 -3.92
N SER A 5 7.69 16.76 -4.74
CA SER A 5 7.52 18.20 -4.74
C SER A 5 6.05 18.56 -5.00
N CYS A 6 5.52 19.55 -4.27
CA CYS A 6 4.15 20.04 -4.49
C CYS A 6 3.92 20.67 -5.88
N LYS A 7 5.01 20.93 -6.63
CA LYS A 7 4.94 21.35 -8.04
C LYS A 7 4.75 20.19 -9.02
N ASP A 8 4.91 18.94 -8.57
CA ASP A 8 4.71 17.73 -9.37
C ASP A 8 3.24 17.63 -9.81
N LYS A 9 3.03 17.33 -11.09
CA LYS A 9 1.68 17.11 -11.65
C LYS A 9 0.93 15.97 -10.94
N HIS A 10 1.65 14.98 -10.44
CA HIS A 10 1.10 13.83 -9.72
C HIS A 10 0.75 14.13 -8.25
N ALA A 11 1.14 15.30 -7.73
CA ALA A 11 0.79 15.75 -6.39
C ALA A 11 -0.57 16.49 -6.34
N LYS A 12 -1.18 16.78 -7.49
CA LYS A 12 -2.49 17.42 -7.63
C LYS A 12 -3.60 16.38 -7.79
N GLY A 13 -4.85 16.78 -7.56
CA GLY A 13 -6.03 15.93 -7.75
C GLY A 13 -6.66 15.43 -6.44
N TRP A 14 -6.22 15.95 -5.31
CA TRP A 14 -6.81 15.67 -4.00
C TRP A 14 -8.03 16.56 -3.75
N SER A 15 -9.10 15.96 -3.22
CA SER A 15 -10.32 16.66 -2.81
C SER A 15 -10.97 15.99 -1.60
N VAL A 16 -11.78 16.75 -0.87
CA VAL A 16 -12.62 16.19 0.21
C VAL A 16 -13.91 15.65 -0.40
N LYS A 17 -14.30 14.44 0.01
CA LYS A 17 -15.62 13.87 -0.24
C LYS A 17 -16.32 13.72 1.10
N ALA A 18 -17.38 14.49 1.32
CA ALA A 18 -18.29 14.30 2.45
C ALA A 18 -19.31 13.23 2.07
N ASN A 19 -19.34 12.12 2.82
CA ASN A 19 -20.50 11.24 2.85
C ASN A 19 -21.36 11.76 3.98
N GLY A 20 -22.64 12.02 3.70
CA GLY A 20 -23.52 12.84 4.54
C GLY A 20 -23.84 12.35 5.94
N ASP A 21 -23.08 11.41 6.53
CA ASP A 21 -23.33 10.94 7.90
C ASP A 21 -22.19 10.11 8.55
N ASP A 22 -20.88 10.39 8.37
CA ASP A 22 -19.96 10.40 9.56
C ASP A 22 -18.46 10.66 9.37
N LEU A 23 -17.82 10.49 8.21
CA LEU A 23 -16.38 10.79 8.11
C LEU A 23 -15.99 11.40 6.78
N GLU A 24 -15.38 12.58 6.84
CA GLU A 24 -14.78 13.22 5.68
C GLU A 24 -13.65 12.32 5.12
N LYS A 25 -13.67 12.08 3.80
CA LYS A 25 -12.60 11.36 3.11
C LYS A 25 -11.81 12.32 2.26
N VAL A 26 -10.48 12.16 2.25
CA VAL A 26 -9.60 12.86 1.31
C VAL A 26 -9.25 11.89 0.20
N CYS A 27 -9.75 12.17 -1.00
CA CYS A 27 -9.64 11.30 -2.16
C CYS A 27 -8.76 11.93 -3.22
N TRP A 28 -7.92 11.11 -3.84
CA TRP A 28 -7.20 11.46 -5.05
C TRP A 28 -7.93 10.94 -6.27
N LYS A 29 -8.17 11.84 -7.24
CA LYS A 29 -8.65 11.51 -8.57
C LYS A 29 -7.76 12.20 -9.61
N GLU A 30 -7.41 11.46 -10.65
CA GLU A 30 -6.72 12.03 -11.79
C GLU A 30 -7.68 12.95 -12.56
N ASN A 31 -7.18 14.08 -13.06
CA ASN A 31 -7.98 15.04 -13.86
C ASN A 31 -8.40 14.50 -15.25
N SER A 32 -8.45 13.18 -15.44
CA SER A 32 -8.87 12.54 -16.68
C SER A 32 -10.40 12.48 -16.76
N LYS A 33 -10.96 12.72 -17.95
CA LYS A 33 -12.41 12.80 -18.22
C LYS A 33 -13.17 11.47 -18.08
N SER A 34 -12.56 10.41 -17.57
CA SER A 34 -13.22 9.10 -17.48
C SER A 34 -13.91 8.91 -16.12
N GLU A 35 -15.21 8.63 -16.15
CA GLU A 35 -16.06 8.45 -14.96
C GLU A 35 -15.80 7.12 -14.22
N HIS A 36 -15.06 6.19 -14.85
CA HIS A 36 -14.84 4.83 -14.36
C HIS A 36 -13.56 4.66 -13.53
N GLN A 37 -12.93 5.75 -13.10
CA GLN A 37 -11.64 5.70 -12.42
C GLN A 37 -11.80 5.54 -10.90
N ALA A 38 -11.34 4.40 -10.36
CA ALA A 38 -11.28 4.16 -8.92
C ALA A 38 -10.46 5.27 -8.24
N SER A 39 -11.09 5.96 -7.29
CA SER A 39 -10.45 6.99 -6.48
C SER A 39 -9.71 6.35 -5.31
N PHE A 40 -8.52 6.87 -5.01
CA PHE A 40 -7.80 6.44 -3.82
C PHE A 40 -8.17 7.38 -2.66
N CYS A 41 -8.80 6.87 -1.61
CA CYS A 41 -9.29 7.69 -0.50
C CYS A 41 -8.64 7.30 0.82
N LEU A 42 -8.44 8.30 1.68
CA LEU A 42 -8.04 8.16 3.07
C LEU A 42 -9.09 8.81 3.96
N TYR A 43 -9.24 8.29 5.17
CA TYR A 43 -10.17 8.87 6.14
C TYR A 43 -9.50 10.06 6.82
N LYS A 44 -10.23 11.17 6.89
CA LYS A 44 -9.79 12.35 7.63
C LYS A 44 -10.18 12.16 9.08
N GLU A 45 -9.17 12.18 9.93
CA GLU A 45 -9.39 12.26 11.36
C GLU A 45 -9.24 13.72 11.79
N LYS A 46 -10.35 14.30 12.24
CA LYS A 46 -10.36 15.65 12.79
C LYS A 46 -9.81 15.58 14.21
N LEU A 47 -8.78 16.35 14.52
CA LEU A 47 -8.40 16.53 15.92
C LEU A 47 -9.52 17.32 16.59
N LEU A 48 -10.27 16.68 17.47
CA LEU A 48 -11.04 17.37 18.49
C LEU A 48 -10.02 17.88 19.51
N LEU A 49 -9.52 19.10 19.30
CA LEU A 49 -8.84 19.83 20.36
C LEU A 49 -9.94 20.26 21.34
N GLU A 50 -10.20 19.45 22.37
CA GLU A 50 -10.70 19.98 23.63
C GLU A 50 -9.55 20.82 24.22
N LEU A 51 -9.55 22.12 23.93
CA LEU A 51 -8.80 23.07 24.74
C LEU A 51 -9.59 24.36 24.82
N ASP A 52 -9.83 24.72 26.07
CA ASP A 52 -10.47 25.90 26.62
C ASP A 52 -10.49 27.14 25.72
N GLU A 53 -11.58 27.89 25.86
CA GLU A 53 -11.71 29.25 25.34
C GLU A 53 -10.44 30.07 25.64
N GLU A 54 -10.05 30.93 24.69
CA GLU A 54 -8.90 31.85 24.76
C GLU A 54 -7.52 31.28 24.34
N THR A 55 -7.38 30.93 23.06
CA THR A 55 -6.34 31.49 22.16
C THR A 55 -6.45 30.86 20.77
N GLU A 56 -7.19 31.51 19.88
CA GLU A 56 -7.21 31.19 18.44
C GLU A 56 -5.83 31.42 17.80
N ASP A 57 -4.90 30.48 17.97
CA ASP A 57 -3.76 30.36 17.05
C ASP A 57 -4.29 29.75 15.75
N LYS A 58 -4.48 30.58 14.73
CA LYS A 58 -5.00 30.28 13.38
C LYS A 58 -4.23 29.16 12.62
N ARG A 59 -3.25 28.49 13.25
CA ARG A 59 -2.41 27.44 12.68
C ARG A 59 -3.07 26.06 12.56
N SER A 60 -4.17 25.83 13.28
CA SER A 60 -4.85 24.52 13.35
C SER A 60 -6.03 24.39 12.38
N HIS A 61 -6.54 25.50 11.84
CA HIS A 61 -7.63 25.49 10.86
C HIS A 61 -7.16 24.86 9.54
N GLY A 62 -7.55 23.60 9.31
CA GLY A 62 -7.33 22.89 8.04
C GLY A 62 -6.27 21.80 8.05
N LYS A 63 -5.57 21.56 9.17
CA LYS A 63 -4.67 20.42 9.33
C LYS A 63 -5.38 19.22 9.96
N PHE A 64 -5.05 18.02 9.50
CA PHE A 64 -5.70 16.80 9.94
C PHE A 64 -4.77 15.59 9.80
N ARG A 65 -5.09 14.51 10.51
CA ARG A 65 -4.45 13.21 10.30
C ARG A 65 -5.22 12.41 9.24
N LEU A 66 -4.51 11.49 8.60
CA LEU A 66 -5.05 10.66 7.54
C LEU A 66 -4.92 9.19 7.89
N LEU A 67 -6.04 8.51 8.05
CA LEU A 67 -6.11 7.09 8.40
C LEU A 67 -6.20 6.24 7.14
N ALA A 68 -5.50 5.10 7.15
CA ALA A 68 -5.59 4.10 6.08
C ALA A 68 -6.99 3.49 5.98
N ILE A 69 -7.57 3.16 7.14
CA ILE A 69 -8.84 2.46 7.29
C ILE A 69 -9.61 3.14 8.42
N GLU A 70 -10.93 3.23 8.28
CA GLU A 70 -11.84 3.72 9.31
C GLU A 70 -11.67 2.96 10.62
N GLY A 71 -11.65 3.68 11.75
CA GLY A 71 -11.52 3.07 13.07
C GLY A 71 -10.15 2.44 13.38
N THR A 72 -9.15 2.61 12.52
CA THR A 72 -7.78 2.13 12.78
C THR A 72 -6.88 3.23 13.30
N ASP A 73 -5.97 2.89 14.20
CA ASP A 73 -4.94 3.79 14.73
C ASP A 73 -3.67 3.79 13.85
N PHE A 74 -3.84 3.89 12.53
CA PHE A 74 -2.72 3.90 11.57
C PHE A 74 -2.78 5.15 10.67
N CYS A 75 -1.93 6.11 10.99
CA CYS A 75 -1.84 7.39 10.32
C CYS A 75 -0.74 7.42 9.27
N LEU A 76 -1.01 8.11 8.16
CA LEU A 76 -0.05 8.39 7.12
C LEU A 76 0.99 9.40 7.63
N GLY A 77 2.25 8.97 7.70
CA GLY A 77 3.40 9.84 7.98
C GLY A 77 4.14 10.23 6.69
N ALA A 78 4.69 11.44 6.70
CA ALA A 78 5.55 12.00 5.66
C ALA A 78 7.05 11.77 5.91
N SER A 79 7.40 10.90 6.86
CA SER A 79 8.79 10.48 7.05
C SER A 79 9.26 9.69 5.83
N ALA A 80 10.34 10.14 5.20
CA ALA A 80 10.92 9.48 4.04
C ALA A 80 11.55 8.14 4.47
N SER A 81 10.82 7.03 4.33
CA SER A 81 11.45 5.71 4.46
C SER A 81 12.33 5.47 3.23
N ARG A 82 13.66 5.64 3.35
CA ARG A 82 14.61 5.27 2.29
C ARG A 82 14.60 3.74 2.16
N LYS A 83 14.17 3.22 1.00
CA LYS A 83 14.61 1.89 0.58
C LYS A 83 16.08 1.98 0.17
N LEU A 84 16.92 1.10 0.72
CA LEU A 84 18.36 1.01 0.42
C LEU A 84 18.68 0.71 -1.05
N SER A 85 17.68 0.39 -1.91
CA SER A 85 17.91 -0.11 -3.27
C SER A 85 17.29 0.71 -4.42
N SER A 86 16.74 1.92 -4.21
CA SER A 86 16.28 2.75 -5.33
C SER A 86 16.41 4.25 -5.08
N LYS A 87 17.03 4.98 -6.02
CA LYS A 87 17.19 6.45 -5.99
C LYS A 87 15.87 7.23 -6.13
N GLU A 88 14.71 6.57 -6.23
CA GLU A 88 13.44 7.23 -6.50
C GLU A 88 12.37 6.79 -5.50
N PHE A 89 11.66 7.78 -4.96
CA PHE A 89 10.53 7.72 -4.04
C PHE A 89 10.80 7.50 -2.55
N SER A 90 10.77 8.60 -1.79
CA SER A 90 10.29 8.58 -0.42
C SER A 90 8.82 8.16 -0.43
N ARG A 91 8.52 6.99 0.14
CA ARG A 91 7.12 6.59 0.39
C ARG A 91 6.65 7.24 1.69
N GLY A 92 5.42 7.71 1.71
CA GLY A 92 4.73 7.90 2.98
C GLY A 92 4.51 6.54 3.64
N SER A 93 4.68 6.47 4.94
CA SER A 93 4.57 5.23 5.72
C SER A 93 3.39 5.34 6.68
N PHE A 94 2.60 4.27 6.80
CA PHE A 94 1.61 4.18 7.86
C PHE A 94 2.27 3.70 9.16
N SER A 95 1.94 4.37 10.27
CA SER A 95 2.41 4.06 11.61
C SER A 95 1.32 4.38 12.63
N SER A 96 1.46 3.94 13.88
CA SER A 96 0.59 4.36 14.99
C SER A 96 0.32 5.87 14.94
N CYS A 97 -0.92 6.31 15.10
CA CYS A 97 -1.19 7.74 15.10
C CYS A 97 -0.55 8.42 16.31
N ARG A 98 0.08 9.55 16.04
CA ARG A 98 0.73 10.41 17.04
C ARG A 98 0.37 11.84 16.71
N LEU A 99 0.44 12.71 17.70
CA LEU A 99 0.35 14.16 17.50
C LEU A 99 1.71 14.69 17.02
N ASP A 100 2.19 14.19 15.88
CA ASP A 100 3.49 14.51 15.30
C ASP A 100 3.30 15.28 13.99
N ALA A 101 4.10 16.34 13.79
CA ALA A 101 4.08 17.18 12.60
C ALA A 101 4.31 16.37 11.31
N ASN A 102 5.00 15.24 11.36
CA ASN A 102 5.17 14.35 10.21
C ASN A 102 3.87 13.63 9.80
N GLN A 103 2.85 13.55 10.65
CA GLN A 103 1.54 12.95 10.37
C GLN A 103 0.43 13.99 10.14
N MET A 104 0.77 15.29 10.21
CA MET A 104 -0.15 16.38 9.97
C MET A 104 -0.19 16.77 8.50
N TRP A 105 -1.37 16.66 7.88
CA TRP A 105 -1.59 16.97 6.48
C TRP A 105 -2.50 18.17 6.30
N GLU A 106 -2.29 18.91 5.23
CA GLU A 106 -3.09 20.07 4.86
C GLU A 106 -3.49 19.98 3.38
N LEU A 107 -4.79 20.03 3.11
CA LEU A 107 -5.29 20.10 1.74
C LEU A 107 -5.31 21.56 1.28
N LYS A 108 -4.53 21.86 0.23
CA LYS A 108 -4.46 23.19 -0.37
C LYS A 108 -5.53 23.36 -1.46
N HIS A 109 -5.96 24.59 -1.69
CA HIS A 109 -6.95 24.94 -2.73
C HIS A 109 -6.54 24.53 -4.15
N ASN A 110 -5.24 24.40 -4.43
CA ASN A 110 -4.71 23.94 -5.71
C ASN A 110 -4.83 22.41 -5.92
N GLY A 111 -5.49 21.70 -5.00
CA GLY A 111 -5.70 20.25 -5.04
C GLY A 111 -4.47 19.43 -4.65
N THR A 112 -3.50 20.02 -3.97
CA THR A 112 -2.34 19.32 -3.40
C THR A 112 -2.54 19.02 -1.92
N LEU A 113 -2.05 17.86 -1.48
CA LEU A 113 -2.09 17.44 -0.09
C LEU A 113 -0.68 17.53 0.50
N ALA A 114 -0.41 18.57 1.28
CA ALA A 114 0.91 18.96 1.73
C ALA A 114 1.18 18.52 3.17
N ASN A 115 2.44 18.22 3.47
CA ASN A 115 2.92 18.02 4.83
C ASN A 115 4.00 19.06 5.16
N GLY A 116 3.76 19.84 6.22
CA GLY A 116 4.65 20.94 6.60
C GLY A 116 6.01 20.48 7.14
N TYR A 117 6.07 19.31 7.77
CA TYR A 117 7.31 18.76 8.33
C TYR A 117 8.33 18.37 7.25
N SER A 118 7.87 17.65 6.23
CA SER A 118 8.73 17.20 5.12
C SER A 118 8.91 18.26 4.02
N GLY A 119 8.00 19.25 3.94
CA GLY A 119 7.92 20.18 2.81
C GLY A 119 7.48 19.53 1.49
N LEU A 120 7.01 18.27 1.54
CA LEU A 120 6.57 17.49 0.39
C LEU A 120 5.04 17.36 0.35
N CYS A 121 4.55 16.99 -0.83
CA CYS A 121 3.15 16.66 -1.06
C CYS A 121 2.95 15.17 -1.33
N ALA A 122 1.80 14.65 -0.93
CA ALA A 122 1.35 13.32 -1.29
C ALA A 122 1.13 13.25 -2.80
N SER A 123 1.79 12.29 -3.43
CA SER A 123 1.84 12.13 -4.88
C SER A 123 1.45 10.71 -5.28
N MET A 124 0.65 10.63 -6.33
CA MET A 124 0.16 9.38 -6.90
C MET A 124 0.76 9.22 -8.29
N LYS A 125 1.89 8.51 -8.36
CA LYS A 125 2.36 7.98 -9.64
C LYS A 125 1.62 6.70 -9.96
N ARG A 126 0.99 6.67 -11.14
CA ARG A 126 0.68 5.40 -11.79
C ARG A 126 2.01 4.74 -12.11
N ASN A 127 2.31 3.66 -11.43
CA ASN A 127 3.09 2.64 -12.09
C ASN A 127 2.13 2.12 -13.17
N GLN A 128 2.39 2.41 -14.44
CA GLN A 128 1.92 1.54 -15.51
C GLN A 128 2.61 0.20 -15.29
N ALA A 129 2.15 -0.56 -14.29
CA ALA A 129 2.11 -1.98 -14.50
C ALA A 129 1.19 -2.12 -15.72
N ASN A 130 1.65 -2.81 -16.75
CA ASN A 130 0.77 -3.40 -17.77
C ASN A 130 -0.06 -4.49 -17.08
N ALA A 131 -0.83 -4.05 -16.10
CA ALA A 131 -1.79 -4.78 -15.35
C ALA A 131 -2.99 -4.84 -16.27
N GLY A 132 -2.93 -5.74 -17.25
CA GLY A 132 -4.15 -6.18 -17.92
C GLY A 132 -5.22 -6.45 -16.86
N THR A 133 -6.47 -6.16 -17.20
CA THR A 133 -7.62 -6.39 -16.32
C THR A 133 -7.79 -7.87 -15.96
N GLY A 134 -7.12 -8.77 -16.68
CA GLY A 134 -6.96 -10.19 -16.36
C GLY A 134 -5.51 -10.60 -16.12
N GLY A 135 -5.31 -11.91 -15.98
CA GLY A 135 -4.00 -12.54 -15.79
C GLY A 135 -3.81 -13.13 -14.40
N THR A 136 -2.72 -13.86 -14.25
CA THR A 136 -2.28 -14.42 -12.97
C THR A 136 -1.35 -13.44 -12.29
N ARG A 137 -1.44 -13.32 -10.98
CA ARG A 137 -0.50 -12.53 -10.18
C ARG A 137 0.02 -13.35 -9.02
N SER A 138 1.23 -13.00 -8.60
CA SER A 138 1.81 -13.51 -7.38
C SER A 138 2.30 -12.37 -6.48
N TRP A 139 2.28 -12.62 -5.18
CA TRP A 139 2.88 -11.77 -4.17
C TRP A 139 3.83 -12.58 -3.30
N LEU A 140 4.93 -11.96 -2.93
CA LEU A 140 5.95 -12.53 -2.05
C LEU A 140 6.16 -11.62 -0.84
N ALA A 141 6.26 -12.23 0.33
CA ALA A 141 6.66 -11.57 1.57
C ALA A 141 7.57 -12.50 2.38
N THR A 142 8.39 -11.92 3.25
CA THR A 142 9.24 -12.67 4.18
C THR A 142 8.81 -12.44 5.61
N GLY A 143 8.76 -13.52 6.39
CA GLY A 143 8.55 -13.54 7.82
C GLY A 143 9.81 -13.17 8.60
N ARG A 144 9.64 -12.92 9.90
CA ARG A 144 10.74 -12.53 10.78
C ARG A 144 11.74 -13.65 11.05
N ARG A 145 11.35 -14.92 10.86
CA ARG A 145 12.23 -16.09 11.08
C ARG A 145 12.73 -16.69 9.77
N GLY A 146 12.55 -15.97 8.65
CA GLY A 146 12.98 -16.42 7.33
C GLY A 146 11.93 -17.21 6.55
N GLU A 147 10.70 -17.33 7.06
CA GLU A 147 9.59 -17.92 6.31
C GLU A 147 9.30 -17.08 5.06
N ILE A 148 8.91 -17.73 3.96
CA ILE A 148 8.48 -17.03 2.75
C ILE A 148 6.98 -17.27 2.56
N TYR A 149 6.22 -16.20 2.39
CA TYR A 149 4.80 -16.26 2.06
C TYR A 149 4.63 -15.99 0.57
N LEU A 150 4.04 -16.95 -0.14
CA LEU A 150 3.71 -16.86 -1.56
C LEU A 150 2.19 -16.87 -1.71
N ALA A 151 1.62 -15.85 -2.33
CA ALA A 151 0.21 -15.82 -2.67
C ALA A 151 0.03 -15.85 -4.19
N PHE A 152 -0.87 -16.70 -4.69
CA PHE A 152 -1.34 -16.67 -6.07
C PHE A 152 -2.72 -16.03 -6.14
N PHE A 153 -2.94 -15.21 -7.16
CA PHE A 153 -4.22 -14.58 -7.47
C PHE A 153 -4.57 -14.86 -8.92
N ASN A 154 -5.72 -15.48 -9.14
CA ASN A 154 -6.27 -15.67 -10.47
C ASN A 154 -7.22 -14.51 -10.77
N LEU A 155 -6.83 -13.57 -11.63
CA LEU A 155 -7.74 -12.48 -12.05
C LEU A 155 -8.51 -12.83 -13.33
N ASN A 156 -8.31 -14.03 -13.89
CA ASN A 156 -9.07 -14.51 -15.04
C ASN A 156 -10.47 -14.96 -14.61
N SER A 157 -11.39 -14.89 -15.57
CA SER A 157 -12.74 -15.46 -15.43
C SER A 157 -12.76 -16.99 -15.46
N ASP A 158 -11.66 -17.62 -15.90
CA ASP A 158 -11.51 -19.06 -15.98
C ASP A 158 -10.61 -19.60 -14.87
N LYS A 159 -10.88 -20.83 -14.45
CA LYS A 159 -10.02 -21.58 -13.52
C LYS A 159 -8.64 -21.74 -14.15
N THR A 160 -7.62 -21.26 -13.45
CA THR A 160 -6.27 -21.14 -14.00
C THR A 160 -5.26 -21.91 -13.14
N VAL A 161 -4.35 -22.65 -13.78
CA VAL A 161 -3.18 -23.21 -13.12
C VAL A 161 -2.13 -22.10 -13.00
N ILE A 162 -1.76 -21.75 -11.78
CA ILE A 162 -0.74 -20.75 -11.50
C ILE A 162 0.47 -21.47 -10.94
N SER A 163 1.65 -21.16 -11.47
CA SER A 163 2.91 -21.77 -11.03
C SER A 163 4.04 -20.75 -10.95
N THR A 164 5.06 -21.09 -10.17
CA THR A 164 6.33 -20.36 -10.09
C THR A 164 7.46 -21.32 -9.75
N THR A 165 8.69 -20.95 -10.10
CA THR A 165 9.88 -21.74 -9.75
C THR A 165 10.52 -21.23 -8.46
N ILE A 166 11.23 -22.12 -7.75
CA ILE A 166 12.03 -21.71 -6.58
C ILE A 166 13.08 -20.66 -6.98
N SER A 167 13.63 -20.75 -8.19
CA SER A 167 14.58 -19.77 -8.74
C SER A 167 13.97 -18.37 -8.89
N ASP A 168 12.73 -18.27 -9.38
CA ASP A 168 12.05 -16.99 -9.53
C ASP A 168 11.68 -16.36 -8.19
N ILE A 169 11.32 -17.20 -7.20
CA ILE A 169 11.14 -16.76 -5.81
C ILE A 169 12.46 -16.20 -5.27
N ALA A 170 13.58 -16.91 -5.43
CA ALA A 170 14.89 -16.47 -4.95
C ALA A 170 15.30 -15.11 -5.53
N LYS A 171 15.10 -14.91 -6.84
CA LYS A 171 15.39 -13.63 -7.52
C LYS A 171 14.53 -12.46 -7.03
N ALA A 172 13.30 -12.74 -6.61
CA ALA A 172 12.35 -11.71 -6.17
C ALA A 172 12.58 -11.24 -4.71
N LEU A 173 13.35 -11.99 -3.91
CA LEU A 173 13.61 -11.66 -2.52
C LEU A 173 14.84 -10.73 -2.35
N PRO A 174 14.76 -9.74 -1.44
CA PRO A 174 15.89 -8.85 -1.16
C PRO A 174 17.04 -9.63 -0.52
N GLY A 175 18.21 -9.65 -1.17
CA GLY A 175 19.37 -10.44 -0.75
C GLY A 175 19.72 -11.60 -1.70
N GLY A 176 18.86 -11.89 -2.69
CA GLY A 176 19.20 -12.56 -3.95
C GLY A 176 19.66 -14.02 -3.91
N ASN A 177 20.00 -14.59 -2.76
CA ASN A 177 20.49 -15.96 -2.65
C ASN A 177 19.70 -16.74 -1.60
N LEU A 178 18.62 -17.40 -2.05
CA LEU A 178 18.30 -18.68 -1.44
C LEU A 178 19.42 -19.63 -1.88
N ILE A 179 20.36 -19.94 -0.98
CA ILE A 179 21.38 -21.00 -1.19
C ILE A 179 20.70 -22.37 -1.40
N HIS A 180 19.41 -22.43 -1.10
CA HIS A 180 18.61 -23.61 -0.87
C HIS A 180 17.88 -24.03 -2.14
N THR A 181 18.17 -25.26 -2.59
CA THR A 181 17.56 -25.91 -3.76
C THR A 181 16.19 -26.53 -3.44
N SER A 182 15.75 -26.47 -2.19
CA SER A 182 14.52 -27.08 -1.75
C SER A 182 13.82 -26.27 -0.66
N CYS A 183 12.49 -26.28 -0.69
CA CYS A 183 11.66 -25.61 0.30
C CYS A 183 10.54 -26.56 0.73
N THR A 184 10.28 -26.64 2.03
CA THR A 184 9.03 -27.23 2.53
C THR A 184 7.89 -26.28 2.21
N CYS A 185 6.80 -26.79 1.66
CA CYS A 185 5.67 -25.99 1.16
C CYS A 185 4.35 -26.46 1.79
N THR A 186 3.59 -25.54 2.36
CA THR A 186 2.25 -25.80 2.89
C THR A 186 1.29 -24.73 2.41
N GLU A 187 0.13 -25.12 1.89
CA GLU A 187 -0.96 -24.23 1.52
C GLU A 187 -1.85 -23.98 2.74
N LEU A 188 -2.03 -22.71 3.08
CA LEU A 188 -2.56 -22.29 4.38
C LEU A 188 -4.09 -22.36 4.47
N TRP A 189 -4.83 -22.19 3.37
CA TRP A 189 -6.30 -22.18 3.46
C TRP A 189 -6.88 -23.57 3.69
N THR A 190 -6.29 -24.58 3.05
CA THR A 190 -6.73 -25.99 3.15
C THR A 190 -5.87 -26.81 4.09
N GLY A 191 -4.73 -26.28 4.56
CA GLY A 191 -3.75 -27.02 5.34
C GLY A 191 -3.01 -28.09 4.54
N ARG A 192 -3.15 -28.10 3.20
CA ARG A 192 -2.50 -29.09 2.35
C ARG A 192 -1.00 -28.92 2.37
N ASN A 193 -0.29 -29.92 2.86
CA ASN A 193 1.16 -29.98 2.83
C ASN A 193 1.64 -30.58 1.50
N PHE A 194 2.52 -29.86 0.81
CA PHE A 194 3.14 -30.28 -0.46
C PHE A 194 4.51 -30.93 -0.24
N GLY A 195 4.99 -31.01 1.00
CA GLY A 195 6.28 -31.57 1.36
C GLY A 195 7.43 -30.71 0.86
N VAL A 196 8.55 -31.35 0.56
CA VAL A 196 9.76 -30.70 0.03
C VAL A 196 9.61 -30.51 -1.48
N VAL A 197 9.65 -29.26 -1.92
CA VAL A 197 9.57 -28.85 -3.32
C VAL A 197 10.93 -28.34 -3.78
N THR A 198 11.45 -28.90 -4.89
CA THR A 198 12.79 -28.59 -5.41
C THR A 198 12.78 -27.74 -6.67
N SER A 199 11.68 -27.74 -7.43
CA SER A 199 11.63 -27.10 -8.75
C SER A 199 10.58 -26.00 -8.81
N SER A 200 9.30 -26.36 -8.65
CA SER A 200 8.17 -25.45 -8.86
C SER A 200 7.02 -25.74 -7.93
N ILE A 201 6.30 -24.66 -7.60
CA ILE A 201 5.06 -24.71 -6.85
C ILE A 201 3.96 -24.38 -7.85
N SER A 202 2.92 -25.20 -7.90
CA SER A 202 1.80 -25.05 -8.83
C SER A 202 0.49 -25.38 -8.14
N MET A 203 -0.53 -24.59 -8.41
CA MET A 203 -1.87 -24.84 -7.90
C MET A 203 -2.92 -24.34 -8.86
N VAL A 204 -4.04 -25.06 -8.90
CA VAL A 204 -5.20 -24.62 -9.64
C VAL A 204 -6.03 -23.68 -8.78
N VAL A 205 -6.19 -22.45 -9.26
CA VAL A 205 -6.89 -21.37 -8.55
C VAL A 205 -8.18 -21.05 -9.31
N GLN A 206 -9.30 -21.01 -8.57
CA GLN A 206 -10.62 -20.72 -9.14
C GLN A 206 -10.67 -19.30 -9.74
N PRO A 207 -11.63 -19.01 -10.65
CA PRO A 207 -11.85 -17.65 -11.16
C PRO A 207 -11.92 -16.63 -10.04
N HIS A 208 -11.19 -15.52 -10.19
CA HIS A 208 -11.13 -14.45 -9.17
C HIS A 208 -10.69 -14.92 -7.76
N GLY A 209 -10.12 -16.12 -7.65
CA GLY A 209 -9.71 -16.74 -6.40
C GLY A 209 -8.23 -16.52 -6.05
N SER A 210 -7.84 -17.05 -4.90
CA SER A 210 -6.46 -17.01 -4.42
C SER A 210 -6.05 -18.29 -3.71
N SER A 211 -4.74 -18.55 -3.66
CA SER A 211 -4.12 -19.56 -2.78
C SER A 211 -2.94 -18.94 -2.04
N LEU A 212 -2.67 -19.40 -0.82
CA LEU A 212 -1.60 -18.85 0.02
C LEU A 212 -0.72 -19.98 0.54
N PHE A 213 0.59 -19.82 0.37
CA PHE A 213 1.59 -20.80 0.78
C PHE A 213 2.54 -20.20 1.79
N THR A 214 3.00 -21.04 2.72
CA THR A 214 4.21 -20.82 3.51
C THR A 214 5.30 -21.75 3.03
N LEU A 215 6.49 -21.19 2.85
CA LEU A 215 7.69 -21.85 2.40
C LEU A 215 8.78 -21.69 3.45
N ASN A 216 9.39 -22.80 3.87
CA ASN A 216 10.64 -22.78 4.63
C ASN A 216 11.72 -23.46 3.80
N CYS A 217 12.67 -22.67 3.33
CA CYS A 217 13.78 -23.11 2.49
C CYS A 217 15.04 -23.29 3.35
N THR A 218 15.68 -24.46 3.25
CA THR A 218 16.80 -24.91 4.09
C THR A 218 17.97 -25.41 3.28
#